data_AF-A0A939XSI4-F1
#
_entry.id   AF-A0A939XSI4-F1
#
_cell.length_a   1.000
_cell.length_b   1.000
_cell.length_c   1.000
_cell.angle_alpha   90.00
_cell.angle_beta   90.00
_cell.angle_gamma   90.00
#
_symmetry.space_group_name_H-M   'P 1'
#
loop_
_entity.id
_entity.type
_entity.pdbx_description
1 polymer ?
#
loop_
_entity_poly.entity_id
_entity_poly.type
_entity_poly.pdbx_seq_one_letter_code
_entity_poly.pdbx_strand_id
1 'polypeptide(L)'
;GLMLGMGAMVLLLAIAPWAVKLFIPEAGDSRTFAVWGLRLYSLGLIPCCLNSALKNGYQGVEKVQMTEMISVVQNAILPVLAGCLLSLAGMKTVWLYNFAGEAGALALILLYLQRKGCLSFREAESVLLLPPSFGVPPEDRMEADIQSLDDVVKASRGAHGFCIAHGCGGRLANHLSLCVEEMGSNVIEHGFAPKGQNHLSIRLQYRNGKYTIRFRDDCGAFDPVHYVTGEEGRHKVGIRLAMHVAEEARYTYSMNLNNLTLVLSEHEAGSEAPDAFAGQEG
;
A
#
# COMPACT_ATOMS: atom_id res chain seq x y z
N GLY A 1 -0.64 -4.56 -12.25
CA GLY A 1 -0.67 -6.04 -12.33
C GLY A 1 -1.60 -6.54 -13.41
N LEU A 2 -2.92 -6.52 -13.18
CA LEU A 2 -3.91 -7.15 -14.07
C LEU A 2 -3.91 -6.62 -15.52
N MET A 3 -3.80 -5.29 -15.72
CA MET A 3 -3.72 -4.69 -17.06
C MET A 3 -2.47 -5.13 -17.84
N LEU A 4 -1.33 -5.23 -17.15
CA LEU A 4 -0.09 -5.78 -17.73
C LEU A 4 -0.25 -7.26 -18.08
N GLY A 5 -0.90 -8.05 -17.21
CA GLY A 5 -1.19 -9.46 -17.46
C GLY A 5 -2.10 -9.67 -18.67
N MET A 6 -3.17 -8.89 -18.80
CA MET A 6 -4.07 -8.93 -19.97
C MET A 6 -3.35 -8.47 -21.24
N GLY A 7 -2.57 -7.40 -21.17
CA GLY A 7 -1.76 -6.93 -22.30
C GLY A 7 -0.75 -7.97 -22.75
N ALA A 8 -0.05 -8.62 -21.81
CA ALA A 8 0.89 -9.70 -22.10
C ALA A 8 0.20 -10.92 -22.73
N MET A 9 -0.98 -11.31 -22.23
CA MET A 9 -1.77 -12.40 -22.83
C MET A 9 -2.15 -12.08 -24.28
N VAL A 10 -2.76 -10.91 -24.53
CA VAL A 10 -3.16 -10.51 -25.89
C VAL A 10 -1.96 -10.45 -26.83
N LEU A 11 -0.85 -9.89 -26.35
CA LEU A 11 0.41 -9.84 -27.10
C LEU A 11 0.87 -11.26 -27.45
N LEU A 12 0.98 -12.16 -26.47
CA LEU A 12 1.43 -13.55 -26.69
C LEU A 12 0.51 -14.32 -27.64
N LEU A 13 -0.81 -14.13 -27.57
CA LEU A 13 -1.76 -14.74 -28.51
C LEU A 13 -1.49 -14.31 -29.96
N ALA A 14 -1.18 -13.02 -30.16
CA ALA A 14 -0.89 -12.44 -31.47
C ALA A 14 0.49 -12.84 -32.00
N ILE A 15 1.53 -12.74 -31.17
CA ILE A 15 2.92 -12.99 -31.58
C ILE A 15 3.31 -14.46 -31.57
N ALA A 16 2.48 -15.36 -31.03
CA ALA A 16 2.81 -16.78 -30.87
C ALA A 16 3.43 -17.43 -32.12
N PRO A 17 2.92 -17.25 -33.36
CA PRO A 17 3.54 -17.81 -34.55
C PRO A 17 4.97 -17.33 -34.80
N TRP A 18 5.23 -16.04 -34.53
CA TRP A 18 6.54 -15.42 -34.75
C TRP A 18 7.51 -15.76 -33.62
N ALA A 19 7.04 -15.76 -32.38
CA ALA A 19 7.80 -16.17 -31.21
C ALA A 19 8.26 -17.63 -31.35
N VAL A 20 7.36 -18.54 -31.71
CA VAL A 20 7.69 -19.96 -31.92
C VAL A 20 8.63 -20.16 -33.11
N LYS A 21 8.50 -19.35 -34.17
CA LYS A 21 9.38 -19.41 -35.34
C LYS A 21 10.86 -19.16 -35.00
N LEU A 22 11.15 -18.36 -33.96
CA LEU A 22 12.53 -18.13 -33.49
C LEU A 22 13.19 -19.41 -32.95
N PHE A 23 12.40 -20.30 -32.36
CA PHE A 23 12.90 -21.55 -31.74
C PHE A 23 12.71 -22.77 -32.64
N ILE A 24 11.70 -22.77 -33.50
CA ILE A 24 11.40 -23.84 -34.46
C ILE A 24 11.32 -23.19 -35.84
N PRO A 25 12.45 -23.04 -36.58
CA PRO A 25 12.52 -22.34 -37.87
C PRO A 25 11.87 -23.07 -39.05
N GLU A 26 11.71 -24.39 -38.94
CA GLU A 26 11.07 -25.20 -39.97
C GLU A 26 9.54 -25.22 -39.82
N ALA A 27 8.84 -25.18 -40.96
CA ALA A 27 7.40 -25.35 -40.98
C ALA A 27 7.05 -26.84 -40.88
N GLY A 28 6.15 -27.19 -39.97
CA GLY A 28 5.71 -28.57 -39.76
C GLY A 28 4.78 -28.69 -38.55
N ASP A 29 4.32 -29.91 -38.28
CA ASP A 29 3.35 -30.19 -37.20
C ASP A 29 3.84 -29.75 -35.82
N SER A 30 5.14 -29.91 -35.56
CA SER A 30 5.77 -29.47 -34.30
C SER A 30 5.66 -27.96 -34.07
N ARG A 31 5.82 -27.15 -35.12
CA ARG A 31 5.64 -25.69 -35.03
C ARG A 31 4.18 -25.35 -34.76
N THR A 32 3.25 -25.94 -35.52
CA THR A 32 1.82 -25.72 -35.34
C THR A 32 1.38 -26.09 -33.92
N PHE A 33 1.88 -27.21 -33.40
CA PHE A 33 1.62 -27.66 -32.04
C PHE A 33 2.19 -26.71 -30.98
N ALA A 34 3.41 -26.22 -31.14
CA ALA A 34 4.01 -25.25 -30.23
C ALA A 34 3.29 -23.89 -30.22
N VAL A 35 2.80 -23.42 -31.38
CA VAL A 35 1.96 -22.20 -31.46
C VAL A 35 0.66 -22.39 -30.69
N TRP A 36 0.01 -23.54 -30.85
CA TRP A 36 -1.17 -23.89 -30.06
C TRP A 36 -0.86 -23.93 -28.56
N GLY A 37 0.24 -24.57 -28.18
CA GLY A 37 0.66 -24.68 -26.79
C GLY A 37 0.88 -23.33 -26.12
N LEU A 38 1.61 -22.44 -26.79
CA LEU A 38 1.87 -21.09 -26.27
C LEU A 38 0.59 -20.27 -26.10
N ARG A 39 -0.34 -20.37 -27.06
CA ARG A 39 -1.64 -19.68 -26.97
C ARG A 39 -2.47 -20.18 -25.80
N LEU A 40 -2.61 -21.50 -25.65
CA LEU A 40 -3.39 -22.10 -24.56
C LEU A 40 -2.76 -21.84 -23.18
N TYR A 41 -1.43 -21.91 -23.09
CA TYR A 41 -0.69 -21.59 -21.87
C TYR A 41 -0.92 -20.13 -21.44
N SER A 42 -0.93 -19.19 -22.39
CA SER A 42 -1.09 -17.75 -22.13
C SER A 42 -2.43 -17.38 -21.49
N LEU A 43 -3.48 -18.19 -21.69
CA LEU A 43 -4.79 -17.96 -21.06
C LEU A 43 -4.71 -18.00 -19.53
N GLY A 44 -3.74 -18.75 -18.98
CA GLY A 44 -3.51 -18.84 -17.53
C GLY A 44 -2.94 -17.56 -16.92
N LEU A 45 -2.47 -16.58 -17.70
CA LEU A 45 -1.86 -15.36 -17.17
C LEU A 45 -2.84 -14.48 -16.39
N ILE A 46 -4.12 -14.44 -16.79
CA ILE A 46 -5.14 -13.67 -16.08
C ILE A 46 -5.38 -14.23 -14.66
N PRO A 47 -5.78 -15.51 -14.50
CA PRO A 47 -5.97 -16.07 -13.16
C PRO A 47 -4.67 -16.07 -12.35
N CYS A 48 -3.50 -16.27 -12.99
CA CYS A 48 -2.20 -16.13 -12.33
C CYS A 48 -1.98 -14.73 -11.73
N CYS A 49 -2.32 -13.66 -12.46
CA CYS A 49 -2.22 -12.28 -11.96
C CYS A 49 -3.15 -12.03 -10.77
N LEU A 50 -4.37 -12.59 -10.80
CA LEU A 50 -5.34 -12.46 -9.71
C LEU A 50 -4.87 -13.22 -8.46
N ASN A 51 -4.43 -14.47 -8.62
CA ASN A 51 -3.85 -15.27 -7.53
C ASN A 51 -2.64 -14.57 -6.91
N SER A 52 -1.75 -14.03 -7.75
CA SER A 52 -0.57 -13.28 -7.28
C SER A 52 -0.95 -12.02 -6.50
N ALA A 53 -1.98 -11.29 -6.93
CA ALA A 53 -2.45 -10.11 -6.21
C ALA A 53 -3.01 -10.46 -4.83
N LEU A 54 -3.84 -11.51 -4.74
CA LEU A 54 -4.39 -12.00 -3.47
C LEU A 54 -3.30 -12.53 -2.55
N LYS A 55 -2.37 -13.33 -3.08
CA LYS A 55 -1.22 -13.87 -2.36
C LYS A 55 -0.34 -12.77 -1.78
N ASN A 56 -0.02 -11.74 -2.56
CA ASN A 56 0.76 -10.60 -2.09
C ASN A 56 0.00 -9.81 -1.00
N GLY A 57 -1.33 -9.70 -1.14
CA GLY A 57 -2.19 -9.15 -0.10
C GLY A 57 -2.12 -9.94 1.20
N TYR A 58 -2.28 -11.26 1.14
CA TYR A 58 -2.19 -12.17 2.30
C TYR A 58 -0.81 -12.15 2.96
N GLN A 59 0.25 -12.04 2.16
CA GLN A 59 1.60 -11.85 2.68
C GLN A 59 1.76 -10.51 3.41
N GLY A 60 1.19 -9.44 2.88
CA GLY A 60 1.22 -8.11 3.51
C GLY A 60 0.46 -8.04 4.84
N VAL A 61 -0.52 -8.92 5.07
CA VAL A 61 -1.25 -9.04 6.35
C VAL A 61 -0.73 -10.17 7.23
N GLU A 62 0.49 -10.65 6.95
CA GLU A 62 1.21 -11.69 7.70
C GLU A 62 0.47 -13.05 7.79
N LYS A 63 -0.44 -13.34 6.86
CA LYS A 63 -1.12 -14.65 6.75
C LYS A 63 -0.24 -15.67 6.01
N VAL A 64 0.98 -15.88 6.49
CA VAL A 64 2.03 -16.68 5.82
C VAL A 64 1.57 -18.11 5.51
N GLN A 65 0.89 -18.78 6.44
CA GLN A 65 0.37 -20.14 6.22
C GLN A 65 -0.61 -20.23 5.03
N MET A 66 -1.45 -19.20 4.83
CA MET A 66 -2.38 -19.17 3.71
C MET A 66 -1.64 -18.95 2.39
N THR A 67 -0.65 -18.05 2.39
CA THR A 67 0.25 -17.78 1.26
C THR A 67 1.01 -19.05 0.82
N GLU A 68 1.53 -19.82 1.78
CA GLU A 68 2.22 -21.08 1.53
C GLU A 68 1.28 -22.14 0.94
N MET A 69 0.11 -22.34 1.55
CA MET A 69 -0.89 -23.29 1.05
C MET A 69 -1.32 -22.96 -0.39
N ILE A 70 -1.64 -21.69 -0.66
CA ILE A 70 -1.98 -21.23 -2.01
C ILE A 70 -0.83 -21.52 -2.97
N SER A 71 0.42 -21.27 -2.56
CA SER A 71 1.60 -21.51 -3.39
C SER A 71 1.76 -22.98 -3.76
N VAL A 72 1.57 -23.90 -2.82
CA VAL A 72 1.67 -25.35 -3.07
C VAL A 72 0.53 -25.82 -3.98
N VAL A 73 -0.69 -25.37 -3.72
CA VAL A 73 -1.87 -25.71 -4.52
C VAL A 73 -1.75 -25.20 -5.96
N GLN A 74 -1.33 -23.94 -6.11
CA GLN A 74 -1.22 -23.25 -7.40
C GLN A 74 -0.02 -23.72 -8.24
N ASN A 75 1.14 -24.01 -7.64
CA ASN A 75 2.37 -24.32 -8.40
C ASN A 75 2.68 -25.81 -8.51
N ALA A 76 2.06 -26.67 -7.69
CA ALA A 76 2.33 -28.10 -7.70
C ALA A 76 1.04 -28.92 -7.89
N ILE A 77 0.12 -28.87 -6.92
CA ILE A 77 -1.00 -29.83 -6.88
C ILE A 77 -1.92 -29.67 -8.08
N LEU A 78 -2.48 -28.48 -8.30
CA LEU A 78 -3.46 -28.29 -9.37
C LEU A 78 -2.86 -28.36 -10.78
N PRO A 79 -1.69 -27.77 -11.09
CA PRO A 79 -1.08 -27.92 -12.41
C PRO A 79 -0.77 -29.37 -12.77
N VAL A 80 -0.24 -30.16 -11.82
CA VAL A 80 0.08 -31.58 -12.04
C VAL A 80 -1.20 -32.38 -12.25
N LEU A 81 -2.20 -32.23 -11.39
CA LEU A 81 -3.49 -32.91 -11.56
C LEU A 81 -4.18 -32.52 -12.86
N ALA A 82 -4.20 -31.23 -13.20
CA ALA A 82 -4.76 -30.75 -14.46
C ALA A 82 -4.01 -31.33 -15.66
N GLY A 83 -2.68 -31.35 -15.63
CA GLY A 83 -1.85 -31.95 -16.68
C GLY A 83 -2.15 -33.44 -16.87
N CYS A 84 -2.20 -34.21 -15.78
CA CYS A 84 -2.54 -35.63 -15.83
C CYS A 84 -3.96 -35.87 -16.39
N LEU A 85 -4.97 -35.14 -15.90
CA LEU A 85 -6.35 -35.31 -16.37
C LEU A 85 -6.52 -34.89 -17.83
N LEU A 86 -5.94 -33.75 -18.21
CA LEU A 86 -6.03 -33.23 -19.58
C LEU A 86 -5.23 -34.09 -20.57
N SER A 87 -4.22 -34.84 -20.11
CA SER A 87 -3.49 -35.79 -20.95
C SER A 87 -4.37 -36.94 -21.46
N LEU A 88 -5.41 -37.30 -20.70
CA LEU A 88 -6.39 -38.32 -21.09
C LEU A 88 -7.27 -37.85 -22.27
N ALA A 89 -7.46 -36.54 -22.42
CA ALA A 89 -8.24 -35.92 -23.50
C ALA A 89 -7.40 -35.63 -24.76
N GLY A 90 -6.08 -35.88 -24.72
CA GLY A 90 -5.16 -35.75 -25.84
C GLY A 90 -4.00 -34.78 -25.60
N MET A 91 -2.98 -34.83 -26.47
CA MET A 91 -1.76 -34.01 -26.28
C MET A 91 -2.01 -32.50 -26.35
N LYS A 92 -2.99 -32.05 -27.17
CA LYS A 92 -3.27 -30.60 -27.30
C LYS A 92 -3.88 -30.01 -26.04
N THR A 93 -4.71 -30.77 -25.33
CA THR A 93 -5.40 -30.31 -24.12
C THR A 93 -4.47 -30.19 -22.93
N VAL A 94 -3.35 -30.92 -22.91
CA VAL A 94 -2.33 -30.79 -21.85
C VAL A 94 -1.92 -29.34 -21.66
N TRP A 95 -1.75 -28.54 -22.72
CA TRP A 95 -1.32 -27.14 -22.63
C TRP A 95 -2.28 -26.22 -21.85
N LEU A 96 -3.54 -26.63 -21.63
CA LEU A 96 -4.48 -25.93 -20.76
C LEU A 96 -4.22 -26.18 -19.26
N TYR A 97 -3.25 -27.03 -18.88
CA TYR A 97 -2.94 -27.32 -17.48
C TYR A 97 -2.67 -26.06 -16.67
N ASN A 98 -1.98 -25.08 -17.27
CA ASN A 98 -1.66 -23.82 -16.61
C ASN A 98 -2.94 -23.02 -16.30
N PHE A 99 -3.82 -22.87 -17.31
CA PHE A 99 -5.11 -22.21 -17.12
C PHE A 99 -5.98 -22.93 -16.08
N ALA A 100 -6.11 -24.26 -16.20
CA ALA A 100 -6.92 -25.06 -15.29
C ALA A 100 -6.38 -25.02 -13.85
N GLY A 101 -5.05 -25.07 -13.68
CA GLY A 101 -4.41 -24.98 -12.38
C GLY A 101 -4.64 -23.61 -11.71
N GLU A 102 -4.41 -22.54 -12.46
CA GLU A 102 -4.58 -21.17 -11.98
C GLU A 102 -6.05 -20.81 -11.71
N ALA A 103 -6.96 -21.17 -12.61
CA ALA A 103 -8.39 -20.97 -12.43
C ALA A 103 -8.93 -21.81 -11.26
N GLY A 104 -8.44 -23.04 -11.09
CA GLY A 104 -8.77 -23.89 -9.96
C GLY A 104 -8.31 -23.30 -8.63
N ALA A 105 -7.08 -22.79 -8.56
CA ALA A 105 -6.55 -22.13 -7.37
C ALA A 105 -7.39 -20.89 -7.00
N LEU A 106 -7.73 -20.06 -8.00
CA LEU A 106 -8.58 -18.89 -7.82
C LEU A 106 -9.97 -19.30 -7.30
N ALA A 107 -10.58 -20.34 -7.89
CA ALA A 107 -11.87 -20.85 -7.46
C ALA A 107 -11.85 -21.35 -6.00
N LEU A 108 -10.78 -22.03 -5.58
CA LEU A 108 -10.62 -22.47 -4.19
C LEU A 108 -10.47 -21.30 -3.23
N ILE A 109 -9.72 -20.26 -3.59
CA ILE A 109 -9.60 -19.03 -2.78
C ILE A 109 -10.97 -18.36 -2.64
N LEU A 110 -11.70 -18.17 -3.74
CA LEU A 110 -13.03 -17.54 -3.72
C LEU A 110 -14.03 -18.36 -2.91
N LEU A 111 -14.01 -19.69 -3.03
CA LEU A 111 -14.85 -20.59 -2.24
C LEU A 111 -14.51 -20.50 -0.75
N TYR A 112 -13.23 -20.44 -0.39
CA TYR A 112 -12.79 -20.24 0.98
C TYR A 112 -13.30 -18.91 1.55
N LEU A 113 -13.15 -17.81 0.80
CA LEU A 113 -13.67 -16.49 1.19
C LEU A 113 -15.19 -16.50 1.36
N GLN A 114 -15.92 -17.16 0.44
CA GLN A 114 -17.37 -17.28 0.52
C GLN A 114 -17.79 -18.07 1.77
N ARG A 115 -17.11 -19.18 2.09
CA ARG A 115 -17.37 -19.98 3.29
C ARG A 115 -17.07 -19.21 4.59
N LYS A 116 -16.16 -18.24 4.55
CA LYS A 116 -15.85 -17.34 5.67
C LYS A 116 -16.75 -16.12 5.75
N GLY A 117 -17.64 -15.90 4.77
CA GLY A 117 -18.47 -14.69 4.69
C GLY A 117 -17.67 -13.43 4.31
N CYS A 118 -16.45 -13.61 3.79
CA CYS A 118 -15.51 -12.53 3.47
C CYS A 118 -15.45 -12.21 1.97
N LEU A 119 -16.31 -12.82 1.16
CA LEU A 119 -16.37 -12.56 -0.29
C LEU A 119 -17.22 -11.31 -0.57
N SER A 120 -16.69 -10.13 -0.25
CA SER A 120 -17.28 -8.86 -0.67
C SER A 120 -16.35 -8.15 -1.65
N PHE A 121 -16.73 -8.14 -2.92
CA PHE A 121 -15.99 -7.41 -3.97
C PHE A 121 -16.05 -5.89 -3.81
N ARG A 122 -16.87 -5.37 -2.90
CA ARG A 122 -16.95 -3.93 -2.58
C ARG A 122 -15.95 -3.52 -1.50
N GLU A 123 -15.57 -4.45 -0.63
CA GLU A 123 -14.73 -4.18 0.54
C GLU A 123 -13.43 -4.96 0.42
N ALA A 124 -12.38 -4.29 -0.06
CA ALA A 124 -11.06 -4.89 -0.22
C ALA A 124 -10.55 -5.52 1.09
N GLU A 125 -10.93 -4.98 2.24
CA GLU A 125 -10.57 -5.48 3.57
C GLU A 125 -11.03 -6.92 3.81
N SER A 126 -12.24 -7.26 3.34
CA SER A 126 -12.83 -8.59 3.46
C SER A 126 -12.06 -9.62 2.62
N VAL A 127 -11.74 -9.27 1.37
CA VAL A 127 -11.01 -10.13 0.44
C VAL A 127 -9.57 -10.33 0.87
N LEU A 128 -8.96 -9.31 1.49
CA LEU A 128 -7.61 -9.34 2.05
C LEU A 128 -7.53 -9.99 3.44
N LEU A 129 -8.66 -10.40 4.02
CA LEU A 129 -8.74 -11.02 5.35
C LEU A 129 -8.10 -10.16 6.44
N LEU A 130 -8.29 -8.85 6.34
CA LEU A 130 -7.85 -7.92 7.38
C LEU A 130 -8.58 -8.24 8.69
N PRO A 131 -7.88 -8.22 9.84
CA PRO A 131 -8.53 -8.34 11.14
C PRO A 131 -9.66 -7.31 11.29
N PRO A 132 -10.78 -7.62 11.97
CA PRO A 132 -11.83 -6.63 12.25
C PRO A 132 -11.33 -5.40 13.04
N SER A 133 -10.24 -5.57 13.78
CA SER A 133 -9.54 -4.50 14.51
C SER A 133 -8.45 -3.80 13.68
N PHE A 134 -8.39 -4.04 12.37
CA PHE A 134 -7.40 -3.44 11.49
C PHE A 134 -7.80 -2.00 11.17
N GLY A 135 -6.84 -1.10 11.29
CA GLY A 135 -7.10 0.32 11.19
C GLY A 135 -7.78 0.89 12.44
N VAL A 136 -8.55 1.95 12.21
CA VAL A 136 -9.17 2.79 13.23
C VAL A 136 -10.58 3.10 12.74
N PRO A 137 -11.63 3.02 13.58
CA PRO A 137 -13.00 3.19 13.12
C PRO A 137 -13.23 4.62 12.58
N PRO A 138 -14.27 4.83 11.75
CA PRO A 138 -14.51 6.12 11.09
C PRO A 138 -14.58 7.32 12.02
N GLU A 139 -15.11 7.14 13.23
CA GLU A 139 -15.20 8.15 14.29
C GLU A 139 -13.84 8.55 14.87
N ASP A 140 -12.89 7.62 14.91
CA ASP A 140 -11.55 7.79 15.45
C ASP A 140 -10.53 8.15 14.33
N ARG A 141 -11.00 8.61 13.17
CA ARG A 141 -10.14 9.09 12.07
C ARG A 141 -10.67 10.37 11.43
N MET A 142 -9.74 11.22 11.00
CA MET A 142 -9.99 12.40 10.20
C MET A 142 -9.06 12.40 8.98
N GLU A 143 -9.60 12.71 7.81
CA GLU A 143 -8.84 12.84 6.57
C GLU A 143 -9.14 14.18 5.93
N ALA A 144 -8.10 14.84 5.42
CA ALA A 144 -8.21 16.12 4.73
C ALA A 144 -7.28 16.14 3.53
N ASP A 145 -7.82 16.54 2.39
CA ASP A 145 -7.08 16.79 1.17
C ASP A 145 -6.84 18.30 1.05
N ILE A 146 -5.57 18.69 0.89
CA ILE A 146 -5.12 20.08 0.96
C ILE A 146 -4.61 20.50 -0.42
N GLN A 147 -5.20 21.57 -0.96
CA GLN A 147 -4.75 22.20 -2.20
C GLN A 147 -4.39 23.67 -2.01
N SER A 148 -4.75 24.27 -0.87
CA SER A 148 -4.56 25.67 -0.58
C SER A 148 -4.31 25.92 0.91
N LEU A 149 -3.83 27.12 1.25
CA LEU A 149 -3.68 27.55 2.64
C LEU A 149 -5.04 27.60 3.39
N ASP A 150 -6.15 27.86 2.70
CA ASP A 150 -7.48 27.83 3.33
C ASP A 150 -7.86 26.40 3.76
N ASP A 151 -7.47 25.39 2.98
CA ASP A 151 -7.66 23.99 3.35
C ASP A 151 -6.79 23.60 4.56
N VAL A 152 -5.56 24.13 4.65
CA VAL A 152 -4.70 23.95 5.84
C VAL A 152 -5.39 24.49 7.09
N VAL A 153 -5.96 25.70 7.02
CA VAL A 153 -6.68 26.31 8.15
C VAL A 153 -7.89 25.46 8.55
N LYS A 154 -8.67 24.95 7.59
CA LYS A 154 -9.79 24.05 7.88
C LYS A 154 -9.33 22.74 8.51
N ALA A 155 -8.27 22.13 7.99
CA ALA A 155 -7.72 20.90 8.52
C ALA A 155 -7.13 21.07 9.92
N SER A 156 -6.46 22.19 10.20
CA SER A 156 -5.92 22.56 11.52
C SER A 156 -7.06 22.67 12.55
N ARG A 157 -8.13 23.42 12.22
CA ARG A 157 -9.33 23.51 13.06
C ARG A 157 -10.03 22.16 13.24
N GLY A 158 -10.07 21.35 12.18
CA GLY A 158 -10.59 20.00 12.21
C GLY A 158 -9.81 19.11 13.17
N ALA A 159 -8.48 19.15 13.13
CA ALA A 159 -7.62 18.39 14.03
C ALA A 159 -7.81 18.80 15.49
N HIS A 160 -7.93 20.10 15.77
CA HIS A 160 -8.25 20.61 17.10
C HIS A 160 -9.60 20.08 17.58
N GLY A 161 -10.67 20.24 16.77
CA GLY A 161 -12.01 19.76 17.11
C GLY A 161 -12.09 18.25 17.30
N PHE A 162 -11.40 17.50 16.44
CA PHE A 162 -11.26 16.04 16.53
C PHE A 162 -10.63 15.62 17.85
N CYS A 163 -9.54 16.28 18.28
CA CYS A 163 -8.90 15.98 19.56
C CYS A 163 -9.86 16.23 20.74
N ILE A 164 -10.51 17.40 20.77
CA ILE A 164 -11.46 17.76 21.85
C ILE A 164 -12.63 16.79 21.91
N ALA A 165 -13.15 16.33 20.77
CA ALA A 165 -14.24 15.36 20.71
C ALA A 165 -13.86 13.99 21.34
N HIS A 166 -12.56 13.66 21.35
CA HIS A 166 -12.02 12.45 21.98
C HIS A 166 -11.53 12.70 23.44
N GLY A 167 -11.87 13.85 24.01
CA GLY A 167 -11.64 14.14 25.43
C GLY A 167 -10.23 14.63 25.80
N CYS A 168 -9.42 15.04 24.82
CA CYS A 168 -8.07 15.51 25.10
C CYS A 168 -8.03 16.89 25.78
N GLY A 169 -6.95 17.18 26.50
CA GLY A 169 -6.70 18.51 27.05
C GLY A 169 -6.42 19.56 25.95
N GLY A 170 -6.75 20.82 26.24
CA GLY A 170 -6.57 21.92 25.29
C GLY A 170 -5.11 22.12 24.82
N ARG A 171 -4.13 21.72 25.63
CA ARG A 171 -2.71 21.77 25.24
C ARG A 171 -2.41 20.81 24.08
N LEU A 172 -2.86 19.56 24.16
CA LEU A 172 -2.66 18.57 23.11
C LEU A 172 -3.43 18.94 21.84
N ALA A 173 -4.66 19.42 21.97
CA ALA A 173 -5.45 19.93 20.85
C ALA A 173 -4.72 21.05 20.09
N ASN A 174 -4.12 22.00 20.82
CA ASN A 174 -3.31 23.07 20.22
C ASN A 174 -2.04 22.55 19.54
N HIS A 175 -1.34 21.57 20.13
CA HIS A 175 -0.16 20.97 19.51
C HIS A 175 -0.51 20.25 18.21
N LEU A 176 -1.63 19.50 18.16
CA LEU A 176 -2.08 18.84 16.94
C LEU A 176 -2.45 19.85 15.85
N SER A 177 -3.19 20.91 16.22
CA SER A 177 -3.56 22.01 15.32
C SER A 177 -2.31 22.67 14.72
N LEU A 178 -1.34 22.99 15.58
CA LEU A 178 -0.07 23.57 15.18
C LEU A 178 0.70 22.66 14.21
N CYS A 179 0.82 21.36 14.50
CA CYS A 179 1.52 20.44 13.62
C CYS A 179 0.89 20.43 12.22
N VAL A 180 -0.44 20.44 12.13
CA VAL A 180 -1.17 20.47 10.87
C VAL A 180 -0.92 21.79 10.13
N GLU A 181 -0.97 22.92 10.83
CA GLU A 181 -0.77 24.24 10.26
C GLU A 181 0.66 24.44 9.74
N GLU A 182 1.66 24.09 10.54
CA GLU A 182 3.07 24.29 10.20
C GLU A 182 3.53 23.36 9.07
N MET A 183 3.19 22.06 9.15
CA MET A 183 3.57 21.13 8.08
C MET A 183 2.76 21.38 6.81
N GLY A 184 1.46 21.66 6.93
CA GLY A 184 0.59 21.96 5.80
C GLY A 184 1.04 23.21 5.05
N SER A 185 1.28 24.31 5.77
CA SER A 185 1.72 25.56 5.16
C SER A 185 3.10 25.43 4.54
N ASN A 186 4.03 24.72 5.19
CA ASN A 186 5.36 24.47 4.63
C ASN A 186 5.30 23.75 3.27
N VAL A 187 4.45 22.73 3.12
CA VAL A 187 4.28 22.02 1.85
C VAL A 187 3.66 22.94 0.79
N ILE A 188 2.63 23.73 1.13
CA ILE A 188 1.99 24.64 0.17
C ILE A 188 2.95 25.76 -0.27
N GLU A 189 3.72 26.35 0.64
CA GLU A 189 4.56 27.51 0.36
C GLU A 189 5.89 27.12 -0.32
N HIS A 190 6.44 25.95 0.02
CA HIS A 190 7.78 25.55 -0.42
C HIS A 190 7.80 24.29 -1.28
N GLY A 191 6.79 23.43 -1.20
CA GLY A 191 6.71 22.19 -1.95
C GLY A 191 5.93 22.31 -3.26
N PHE A 192 4.82 23.05 -3.27
CA PHE A 192 3.92 23.12 -4.43
C PHE A 192 4.57 23.89 -5.59
N ALA A 193 4.58 23.27 -6.77
CA ALA A 193 5.07 23.91 -7.97
C ALA A 193 4.07 24.99 -8.44
N PRO A 194 4.52 26.14 -8.98
CA PRO A 194 3.64 27.23 -9.42
C PRO A 194 2.59 26.87 -10.48
N LYS A 195 2.72 25.72 -11.14
CA LYS A 195 1.83 25.23 -12.20
C LYS A 195 1.48 23.74 -12.06
N GLY A 196 1.83 23.11 -10.94
CA GLY A 196 1.57 21.70 -10.69
C GLY A 196 0.25 21.49 -9.96
N GLN A 197 -0.44 20.38 -10.24
CA GLN A 197 -1.47 19.85 -9.35
C GLN A 197 -0.79 19.01 -8.26
N ASN A 198 0.03 19.64 -7.43
CA ASN A 198 0.57 18.96 -6.26
C ASN A 198 -0.57 18.67 -5.27
N HIS A 199 -0.39 17.61 -4.49
CA HIS A 199 -1.41 17.15 -3.57
C HIS A 199 -0.80 16.84 -2.21
N LEU A 200 -1.41 17.38 -1.16
CA LEU A 200 -1.10 17.02 0.22
C LEU A 200 -2.33 16.36 0.83
N SER A 201 -2.15 15.16 1.37
CA SER A 201 -3.16 14.45 2.15
C SER A 201 -2.72 14.35 3.60
N ILE A 202 -3.60 14.77 4.51
CA ILE A 202 -3.41 14.71 5.96
C ILE A 202 -4.37 13.68 6.52
N ARG A 203 -3.85 12.74 7.31
CA ARG A 203 -4.66 11.76 8.04
C ARG A 203 -4.32 11.81 9.52
N LEU A 204 -5.32 12.07 10.35
CA LEU A 204 -5.24 12.01 11.80
C LEU A 204 -6.01 10.80 12.29
N GLN A 205 -5.43 10.04 13.23
CA GLN A 205 -6.05 8.86 13.83
C GLN A 205 -5.90 8.91 15.34
N TYR A 206 -6.95 8.50 16.07
CA TYR A 206 -6.92 8.30 17.51
C TYR A 206 -6.94 6.80 17.84
N ARG A 207 -6.04 6.35 18.71
CA ARG A 207 -6.08 4.98 19.23
C ARG A 207 -5.38 4.90 20.58
N ASN A 208 -6.09 4.36 21.58
CA ASN A 208 -5.55 4.10 22.92
C ASN A 208 -4.85 5.33 23.53
N GLY A 209 -5.46 6.51 23.47
CA GLY A 209 -4.88 7.74 24.02
C GLY A 209 -3.79 8.40 23.16
N LYS A 210 -3.44 7.82 22.00
CA LYS A 210 -2.42 8.36 21.10
C LYS A 210 -3.05 8.90 19.81
N TYR A 211 -2.49 10.00 19.33
CA TYR A 211 -2.84 10.62 18.07
C TYR A 211 -1.69 10.45 17.08
N THR A 212 -2.01 9.88 15.92
CA THR A 212 -1.04 9.74 14.81
C THR A 212 -1.47 10.66 13.68
N ILE A 213 -0.65 11.64 13.34
CA ILE A 213 -0.81 12.47 12.13
C ILE A 213 0.12 11.94 11.05
N ARG A 214 -0.42 11.69 9.85
CA ARG A 214 0.35 11.41 8.65
C ARG A 214 0.14 12.52 7.62
N PHE A 215 1.24 13.09 7.17
CA PHE A 215 1.30 14.00 6.03
C PHE A 215 1.88 13.23 4.85
N ARG A 216 1.20 13.29 3.70
CA ARG A 216 1.66 12.69 2.45
C ARG A 216 1.53 13.67 1.30
N ASP A 217 2.63 13.99 0.66
CA ASP A 217 2.66 14.88 -0.51
C ASP A 217 3.55 14.32 -1.63
N ASP A 218 3.33 14.83 -2.84
CA ASP A 218 4.04 14.48 -4.07
C ASP A 218 5.10 15.52 -4.49
N CYS A 219 5.58 16.33 -3.54
CA CYS A 219 6.58 17.36 -3.79
C CYS A 219 8.01 16.78 -3.79
N GLY A 220 9.00 17.66 -3.98
CA GLY A 220 10.41 17.30 -3.82
C GLY A 220 10.69 16.73 -2.42
N ALA A 221 11.65 15.81 -2.34
CA ALA A 221 12.02 15.18 -1.07
C ALA A 221 12.40 16.25 -0.03
N PHE A 222 11.74 16.23 1.12
CA PHE A 222 12.02 17.14 2.24
C PHE A 222 11.82 16.39 3.55
N ASP A 223 12.91 16.16 4.29
CA ASP A 223 12.91 15.47 5.58
C ASP A 223 12.88 16.47 6.74
N PRO A 224 11.73 16.71 7.38
CA PRO A 224 11.62 17.68 8.47
C PRO A 224 12.36 17.23 9.74
N VAL A 225 12.54 15.92 9.93
CA VAL A 225 13.17 15.33 11.12
C VAL A 225 14.68 15.62 11.10
N HIS A 226 15.32 15.47 9.95
CA HIS A 226 16.72 15.86 9.80
C HIS A 226 16.89 17.38 9.61
N TYR A 227 15.96 18.04 8.93
CA TYR A 227 16.05 19.48 8.65
C TYR A 227 16.21 20.33 9.91
N VAL A 228 15.45 20.03 10.98
CA VAL A 228 15.50 20.79 12.25
C VAL A 228 16.84 20.74 12.98
N THR A 229 17.68 19.75 12.67
CA THR A 229 19.03 19.61 13.22
C THR A 229 20.10 20.38 12.43
N GLY A 230 19.79 20.77 11.20
CA GLY A 230 20.67 21.55 10.33
C GLY A 230 20.69 23.04 10.64
N GLU A 231 21.66 23.77 10.07
CA GLU A 231 21.80 25.23 10.24
C GLU A 231 20.57 26.00 9.77
N GLU A 232 20.03 25.66 8.60
CA GLU A 232 18.84 26.30 8.04
C GLU A 232 17.59 26.05 8.89
N GLY A 233 17.46 24.84 9.45
CA GLY A 233 16.34 24.46 10.30
C GLY A 233 16.26 25.20 11.62
N ARG A 234 17.38 25.77 12.12
CA ARG A 234 17.40 26.55 13.38
C ARG A 234 16.45 27.75 13.33
N HIS A 235 16.26 28.33 12.14
CA HIS A 235 15.45 29.52 11.91
C HIS A 235 13.97 29.22 11.63
N LYS A 236 13.61 27.96 11.32
CA LYS A 236 12.23 27.53 11.09
C LYS A 236 11.58 27.05 12.38
N VAL A 237 11.20 28.01 13.23
CA VAL A 237 10.66 27.77 14.58
C VAL A 237 9.44 26.85 14.57
N GLY A 238 8.54 27.00 13.61
CA GLY A 238 7.32 26.20 13.52
C GLY A 238 7.56 24.70 13.29
N ILE A 239 8.40 24.36 12.31
CA ILE A 239 8.81 22.97 12.05
C ILE A 239 9.51 22.37 13.27
N ARG A 240 10.40 23.13 13.91
CA ARG A 240 11.08 22.70 15.14
C ARG A 240 10.09 22.41 16.27
N LEU A 241 9.10 23.28 16.45
CA LEU A 241 8.10 23.09 17.49
C LEU A 241 7.24 21.86 17.19
N ALA A 242 6.82 21.65 15.94
CA ALA A 242 6.08 20.46 15.52
C ALA A 242 6.87 19.16 15.77
N MET A 243 8.17 19.14 15.47
CA MET A 243 9.03 17.98 15.77
C MET A 243 9.26 17.79 17.27
N HIS A 244 9.30 18.88 18.05
CA HIS A 244 9.55 18.83 19.49
C HIS A 244 8.34 18.36 20.31
N VAL A 245 7.12 18.74 19.90
CA VAL A 245 5.89 18.30 20.60
C VAL A 245 5.48 16.88 20.26
N ALA A 246 6.05 16.29 19.20
CA ALA A 246 5.83 14.90 18.83
C ALA A 246 6.68 13.98 19.72
N GLU A 247 6.06 12.94 20.26
CA GLU A 247 6.78 11.84 20.94
C GLU A 247 7.62 11.05 19.95
N GLU A 248 7.14 10.96 18.71
CA GLU A 248 7.78 10.22 17.65
C GLU A 248 7.56 10.93 16.32
N ALA A 249 8.63 11.09 15.55
CA ALA A 249 8.58 11.59 14.18
C ALA A 249 9.31 10.62 13.25
N ARG A 250 8.62 10.13 12.22
CA ARG A 250 9.20 9.28 11.19
C ARG A 250 8.98 9.88 9.82
N TYR A 251 10.05 9.98 9.05
CA TYR A 251 9.99 10.40 7.66
C TYR A 251 10.45 9.26 6.74
N THR A 252 9.75 9.11 5.62
CA THR A 252 10.16 8.23 4.52
C THR A 252 9.88 8.91 3.18
N TYR A 253 10.80 8.74 2.23
CA TYR A 253 10.60 9.14 0.85
C TYR A 253 10.59 7.90 -0.04
N SER A 254 9.46 7.62 -0.69
CA SER A 254 9.34 6.44 -1.57
C SER A 254 8.34 6.70 -2.68
N MET A 255 8.64 6.22 -3.89
CA MET A 255 7.79 6.39 -5.08
C MET A 255 7.39 7.85 -5.33
N ASN A 256 8.34 8.78 -5.18
CA ASN A 256 8.13 10.23 -5.30
C ASN A 256 7.06 10.80 -4.34
N LEU A 257 6.94 10.21 -3.15
CA LEU A 257 6.03 10.67 -2.13
C LEU A 257 6.77 10.85 -0.81
N ASN A 258 6.66 12.05 -0.26
CA ASN A 258 7.00 12.33 1.13
C ASN A 258 5.93 11.67 2.02
N ASN A 259 6.36 10.99 3.07
CA ASN A 259 5.48 10.52 4.13
C ASN A 259 6.11 10.86 5.48
N LEU A 260 5.55 11.87 6.14
CA LEU A 260 5.87 12.23 7.51
C LEU A 260 4.78 11.70 8.43
N THR A 261 5.16 10.98 9.48
CA THR A 261 4.26 10.53 10.54
C THR A 261 4.72 11.11 11.88
N LEU A 262 3.80 11.77 12.57
CA LEU A 262 3.99 12.30 13.92
C LEU A 262 3.06 11.57 14.88
N VAL A 263 3.58 11.17 16.03
CA VAL A 263 2.79 10.61 17.14
C VAL A 263 2.82 11.59 18.30
N LEU A 264 1.64 11.95 18.79
CA LEU A 264 1.46 12.81 19.95
C LEU A 264 0.55 12.09 20.94
N SER A 265 0.83 12.22 22.23
CA SER A 265 -0.09 11.80 23.27
C SER A 265 -0.11 12.81 24.41
N GLU A 266 -1.02 12.61 25.35
CA GLU A 266 -1.08 13.44 26.54
C GLU A 266 0.13 13.08 27.41
N HIS A 267 1.13 13.96 27.45
CA HIS A 267 2.26 13.77 28.34
C HIS A 267 1.75 13.70 29.78
N GLU A 268 1.84 12.52 30.41
CA GLU A 268 1.73 12.42 31.86
C GLU A 268 2.78 13.37 32.45
N ALA A 269 2.34 14.34 33.24
CA ALA A 269 3.21 15.21 34.00
C ALA A 269 3.98 14.36 35.01
N GLY A 270 5.11 13.78 34.60
CA GLY A 270 5.91 12.89 35.44
C GLY A 270 7.00 12.05 34.77
N SER A 271 7.11 11.99 33.45
CA SER A 271 8.22 11.29 32.78
C SER A 271 9.31 12.28 32.39
N GLU A 272 10.47 12.17 33.04
CA GLU A 272 11.69 12.94 32.80
C GLU A 272 11.99 13.09 31.30
N ALA A 273 12.30 14.33 30.90
CA ALA A 273 12.92 14.58 29.60
C ALA A 273 14.23 13.78 29.52
N PRO A 274 14.58 13.21 28.36
CA PRO A 274 15.94 12.75 28.16
C PRO A 274 16.84 13.98 28.25
N ASP A 275 17.73 13.99 29.24
CA ASP A 275 18.84 14.94 29.37
C ASP A 275 19.68 14.90 28.08
N ALA A 276 19.32 15.74 27.13
CA ALA A 276 20.09 15.99 25.93
C ALA A 276 20.73 17.39 25.95
N PHE A 277 21.02 17.94 27.14
CA PHE A 277 21.87 19.12 27.32
C PHE A 277 22.49 19.14 28.72
N ALA A 278 23.41 18.23 28.99
CA ALA A 278 24.30 18.33 30.15
C ALA A 278 25.76 18.18 29.71
N GLY A 279 26.50 19.30 29.78
CA GLY A 279 27.94 19.29 30.04
C GLY A 279 28.88 19.18 28.83
N GLN A 280 29.18 20.31 28.19
CA GLN A 280 30.59 20.68 28.04
C GLN A 280 31.14 20.92 29.45
N GLU A 281 32.16 20.16 29.85
CA GLU A 281 33.30 20.61 30.69
C GLU A 281 34.25 19.41 30.89
N GLY A 282 35.49 19.55 30.42
CA GLY A 282 36.56 18.54 30.52
C GLY A 282 37.44 18.47 29.28
#